data_AF-A0A7G6A8V3-F1
#
_entry.id   AF-A0A7G6A8V3-F1
#
_cell.length_a   1.000
_cell.length_b   1.000
_cell.length_c   1.000
_cell.angle_alpha   90.00
_cell.angle_beta   90.00
_cell.angle_gamma   90.00
#
_symmetry.space_group_name_H-M   'P 1'
#
loop_
_entity.id
_entity.type
_entity.pdbx_description
1 polymer ?
#
loop_
_entity_poly.entity_id
_entity_poly.type
_entity_poly.pdbx_seq_one_letter_code
_entity_poly.pdbx_strand_id
1 'polypeptide(L)'
;MKRPGTVTLRFTSRWPYNPMSLLIATFTGSRFFSHVVTIIGERAYEASMTHGCRGGAVAEIMQGVVRYRDMQVEVPDIDAAIAFAEAQNGKPYDFGGAFALPLLTSDNWNDDSKWWCSELVFATVMAGGVTLLDPDEMHRVTPNDLYQCFYPKGDMIRA
;
A
#
# COMPACT_ATOMS: atom_id res chain seq x y z
N MET A 1 -14.71 22.42 1.59
CA MET A 1 -13.76 22.75 0.50
C MET A 1 -12.71 21.66 0.50
N LYS A 2 -12.41 21.05 -0.66
CA LYS A 2 -11.42 19.96 -0.73
C LYS A 2 -10.02 20.53 -0.51
N ARG A 3 -9.21 19.84 0.29
CA ARG A 3 -7.85 20.26 0.62
C ARG A 3 -6.86 19.39 -0.18
N PRO A 4 -6.07 19.98 -1.09
CA PRO A 4 -5.02 19.22 -1.76
C PRO A 4 -3.91 18.85 -0.77
N GLY A 5 -3.21 17.75 -1.06
CA GLY A 5 -2.07 17.31 -0.26
C GLY A 5 -1.33 16.15 -0.92
N THR A 6 -0.35 15.60 -0.21
CA THR A 6 0.50 14.53 -0.73
C THR A 6 0.29 13.24 0.06
N VAL A 7 0.05 12.16 -0.67
CA VAL A 7 0.11 10.79 -0.15
C VAL A 7 1.46 10.20 -0.55
N THR A 8 2.22 9.72 0.43
CA THR A 8 3.50 9.04 0.18
C THR A 8 3.27 7.54 0.19
N LEU A 9 3.63 6.89 -0.91
CA LEU A 9 3.67 5.44 -1.05
C LEU A 9 5.08 4.99 -0.72
N ARG A 10 5.27 4.42 0.47
CA ARG A 10 6.56 3.90 0.91
C ARG A 10 6.65 2.41 0.63
N PHE A 11 7.44 2.05 -0.38
CA PHE A 11 7.74 0.66 -0.72
C PHE A 11 8.82 0.15 0.23
N THR A 12 8.60 -0.99 0.87
CA THR A 12 9.46 -1.50 1.95
C THR A 12 9.90 -2.94 1.76
N SER A 13 11.05 -3.26 2.35
CA SER A 13 11.55 -4.61 2.57
C SER A 13 12.04 -4.76 4.01
N ARG A 14 11.65 -5.87 4.67
CA ARG A 14 12.08 -6.23 6.03
C ARG A 14 13.13 -7.35 5.99
N TRP A 15 14.00 -7.41 7.00
CA TRP A 15 15.02 -8.45 7.16
C TRP A 15 14.98 -9.06 8.59
N PRO A 16 15.21 -10.38 8.78
CA PRO A 16 15.47 -11.40 7.77
C PRO A 16 14.27 -11.55 6.82
N TYR A 17 14.56 -11.85 5.55
CA TYR A 17 13.48 -12.07 4.59
C TYR A 17 12.60 -13.20 5.11
N ASN A 18 11.37 -12.89 5.45
CA ASN A 18 10.35 -13.91 5.60
C ASN A 18 10.30 -14.67 4.26
N PRO A 19 10.34 -16.01 4.23
CA PRO A 19 10.18 -16.78 3.00
C PRO A 19 8.95 -16.35 2.18
N MET A 20 7.90 -15.86 2.84
CA MET A 20 6.73 -15.23 2.21
C MET A 20 7.02 -13.89 1.54
N SER A 21 7.87 -13.03 2.10
CA SER A 21 8.32 -11.79 1.44
C SER A 21 9.08 -12.09 0.16
N LEU A 22 9.87 -13.17 0.14
CA LEU A 22 10.56 -13.65 -1.05
C LEU A 22 9.59 -14.22 -2.09
N LEU A 23 8.59 -14.99 -1.67
CA LEU A 23 7.53 -15.50 -2.55
C LEU A 23 6.70 -14.35 -3.15
N ILE A 24 6.29 -13.37 -2.35
CA ILE A 24 5.57 -12.18 -2.82
C ILE A 24 6.42 -11.40 -3.81
N ALA A 25 7.69 -11.12 -3.50
CA ALA A 25 8.60 -10.44 -4.43
C ALA A 25 8.72 -11.19 -5.77
N THR A 26 8.83 -12.52 -5.71
CA THR A 26 8.92 -13.38 -6.90
C THR A 26 7.64 -13.38 -7.72
N PHE A 27 6.47 -13.50 -7.08
CA PHE A 27 5.18 -13.58 -7.76
C PHE A 27 4.62 -12.23 -8.21
N THR A 28 5.02 -11.14 -7.57
CA THR A 28 4.64 -9.76 -7.97
C THR A 28 5.64 -9.15 -8.96
N GLY A 29 6.67 -9.88 -9.39
CA GLY A 29 7.70 -9.38 -10.31
C GLY A 29 8.62 -8.30 -9.72
N SER A 30 8.48 -7.99 -8.43
CA SER A 30 9.29 -6.97 -7.74
C SER A 30 10.63 -7.54 -7.29
N ARG A 31 11.74 -6.98 -7.80
CA ARG A 31 13.10 -7.36 -7.38
C ARG A 31 13.50 -6.82 -5.99
N PHE A 32 12.73 -5.89 -5.41
CA PHE A 32 13.22 -5.05 -4.32
C PHE A 32 12.26 -4.81 -3.15
N PHE A 33 10.94 -4.91 -3.36
CA PHE A 33 9.93 -4.56 -2.34
C PHE A 33 8.83 -5.62 -2.27
N SER A 34 8.51 -6.06 -1.06
CA SER A 34 7.44 -7.04 -0.81
C SER A 34 6.20 -6.43 -0.15
N HIS A 35 6.26 -5.14 0.18
CA HIS A 35 5.22 -4.46 0.95
C HIS A 35 5.21 -2.96 0.61
N VAL A 36 4.08 -2.30 0.83
CA VAL A 36 3.90 -0.86 0.61
C VAL A 36 2.98 -0.30 1.69
N VAL A 37 3.27 0.92 2.13
CA VAL A 37 2.59 1.61 3.23
C VAL A 37 2.23 3.02 2.78
N THR A 38 1.04 3.49 3.16
CA THR A 38 0.61 4.88 2.96
C THR A 38 1.18 5.73 4.08
N ILE A 39 1.80 6.87 3.77
CA ILE A 39 2.21 7.89 4.75
C ILE A 39 1.55 9.22 4.39
N ILE A 40 0.89 9.84 5.37
CA ILE A 40 0.30 11.17 5.28
C ILE A 40 0.68 11.95 6.54
N GLY A 41 1.50 12.99 6.38
CA GLY A 41 2.10 13.70 7.52
C GLY A 41 2.94 12.76 8.38
N GLU A 42 2.66 12.70 9.67
CA GLU A 42 3.39 11.87 10.64
C GLU A 42 2.77 10.47 10.86
N ARG A 43 1.69 10.16 10.13
CA ARG A 43 0.95 8.91 10.26
C ARG A 43 1.23 7.97 9.10
N ALA A 44 1.24 6.68 9.40
CA ALA A 44 1.42 5.61 8.45
C ALA A 44 0.26 4.60 8.57
N TYR A 45 -0.16 4.04 7.45
CA TYR A 45 -1.25 3.07 7.34
C TYR A 45 -0.77 1.85 6.55
N GLU A 46 -0.86 0.66 7.15
CA GLU A 46 -0.46 -0.60 6.52
C GLU A 46 -1.56 -1.66 6.64
N ALA A 47 -1.61 -2.59 5.70
CA ALA A 47 -2.27 -3.88 5.87
C ALA A 47 -1.20 -4.97 5.89
N SER A 48 -1.08 -5.71 6.99
CA SER A 48 -0.06 -6.75 7.17
C SER A 48 -0.66 -8.07 7.64
N MET A 49 0.01 -9.18 7.34
CA MET A 49 -0.43 -10.52 7.74
C MET A 49 -0.57 -10.70 9.25
N THR A 50 0.24 -9.99 10.03
CA THR A 50 0.29 -10.12 11.49
C THR A 50 -0.71 -9.23 12.20
N HIS A 51 -1.02 -8.05 11.64
CA HIS A 51 -1.82 -7.03 12.34
C HIS A 51 -3.13 -6.68 11.64
N GLY A 52 -3.39 -7.21 10.44
CA GLY A 52 -4.45 -6.67 9.60
C GLY A 52 -4.15 -5.24 9.17
N CYS A 53 -5.20 -4.46 8.97
CA CYS A 53 -5.14 -3.04 8.67
C CYS A 53 -4.94 -2.24 9.95
N ARG A 54 -3.92 -1.38 9.98
CA ARG A 54 -3.69 -0.47 11.11
C ARG A 54 -3.13 0.88 10.69
N GLY A 55 -3.48 1.91 11.44
CA GLY A 55 -2.86 3.23 11.42
C GLY A 55 -1.98 3.46 12.66
N GLY A 56 -0.83 4.11 12.50
CA GLY A 56 0.09 4.38 13.59
C GLY A 56 1.13 5.46 13.28
N ALA A 57 2.02 5.73 14.24
CA ALA A 57 3.16 6.61 13.99
C ALA A 57 4.08 5.98 12.94
N VAL A 58 4.67 6.79 12.06
CA VAL A 58 5.59 6.28 11.01
C VAL A 58 6.71 5.44 11.62
N ALA A 59 7.30 5.87 12.74
CA ALA A 59 8.38 5.15 13.40
C ALA A 59 7.97 3.72 13.85
N GLU A 60 6.72 3.55 14.32
CA GLU A 60 6.20 2.26 14.76
C GLU A 60 5.99 1.32 13.56
N ILE A 61 5.31 1.80 12.52
CA ILE A 61 5.01 1.00 11.32
C ILE A 61 6.30 0.62 10.56
N MET A 62 7.31 1.50 10.59
CA MET A 62 8.60 1.26 9.93
C MET A 62 9.55 0.38 10.74
N GLN A 63 9.19 -0.08 11.94
CA GLN A 63 10.04 -0.97 12.72
C GLN A 63 10.39 -2.24 11.93
N GLY A 64 11.69 -2.57 11.86
CA GLY A 64 12.22 -3.73 11.15
C GLY A 64 12.32 -3.59 9.63
N VAL A 65 11.94 -2.44 9.06
CA VAL A 65 12.24 -2.11 7.65
C VAL A 65 13.73 -1.83 7.52
N VAL A 66 14.40 -2.50 6.57
CA VAL A 66 15.84 -2.31 6.30
C VAL A 66 16.12 -1.54 5.03
N ARG A 67 15.09 -1.38 4.19
CA ARG A 67 15.17 -0.66 2.94
C ARG A 67 13.81 -0.13 2.56
N TYR A 68 13.77 1.10 2.10
CA TYR A 68 12.57 1.66 1.52
C TYR A 68 12.85 2.64 0.39
N ARG A 69 11.81 2.94 -0.38
CA ARG A 69 11.79 4.01 -1.36
C ARG A 69 10.40 4.65 -1.37
N ASP A 70 10.37 5.96 -1.49
CA ASP A 70 9.14 6.73 -1.46
C ASP A 70 8.74 7.16 -2.87
N MET A 71 7.44 7.07 -3.16
CA MET A 71 6.78 7.68 -4.31
C MET A 71 5.74 8.67 -3.80
N GLN A 72 5.75 9.89 -4.33
CA GLN A 72 4.84 10.94 -3.89
C GLN A 72 3.71 11.12 -4.90
N VAL A 73 2.48 11.12 -4.41
CA VAL A 73 1.27 11.33 -5.21
C VAL A 73 0.51 12.51 -4.63
N GLU A 74 0.33 13.55 -5.42
CA GLU A 74 -0.56 14.67 -5.05
C GLU A 74 -2.00 14.26 -5.27
N VAL A 75 -2.85 14.50 -4.26
CA VAL A 75 -4.28 14.22 -4.30
C VAL A 75 -5.07 15.51 -4.07
N PRO A 76 -6.22 15.69 -4.74
CA PRO A 76 -7.05 16.88 -4.57
C PRO A 76 -7.79 16.94 -3.23
N ASP A 77 -7.98 15.81 -2.54
CA ASP A 77 -8.72 15.72 -1.28
C ASP A 77 -7.98 14.84 -0.25
N ILE A 78 -6.95 15.39 0.39
CA ILE A 78 -6.15 14.66 1.38
C ILE A 78 -6.97 14.30 2.63
N ASP A 79 -8.01 15.08 2.95
CA ASP A 79 -8.88 14.79 4.10
C ASP A 79 -9.71 13.53 3.83
N ALA A 80 -10.19 13.33 2.60
CA ALA A 80 -10.86 12.09 2.19
C ALA A 80 -9.92 10.88 2.22
N ALA A 81 -8.67 11.05 1.78
CA ALA A 81 -7.65 9.98 1.88
C ALA A 81 -7.37 9.58 3.34
N ILE A 82 -7.21 10.55 4.24
CA ILE A 82 -7.02 10.31 5.68
C ILE A 82 -8.24 9.61 6.26
N ALA A 83 -9.45 10.13 6.00
CA ALA A 83 -10.69 9.56 6.53
C ALA A 83 -10.88 8.10 6.09
N PHE A 84 -10.60 7.81 4.82
CA PHE A 84 -10.62 6.44 4.30
C PHE A 84 -9.60 5.55 5.04
N ALA A 85 -8.34 5.98 5.14
CA ALA A 85 -7.27 5.19 5.75
C ALA A 85 -7.53 4.89 7.24
N GLU A 86 -8.03 5.88 8.01
CA GLU A 86 -8.41 5.69 9.41
C GLU A 86 -9.59 4.70 9.55
N ALA A 87 -10.58 4.77 8.65
CA ALA A 87 -11.73 3.87 8.67
C ALA A 87 -11.38 2.39 8.42
N GLN A 88 -10.20 2.11 7.87
CA GLN A 88 -9.75 0.73 7.65
C GLN A 88 -9.10 0.12 8.90
N ASN A 89 -8.82 0.89 9.94
CA ASN A 89 -8.14 0.38 11.14
C ASN A 89 -8.92 -0.76 11.81
N GLY A 90 -8.24 -1.87 12.09
CA GLY A 90 -8.81 -3.08 12.70
C GLY A 90 -9.41 -4.09 11.71
N LYS A 91 -9.47 -3.77 10.42
CA LYS A 91 -9.97 -4.70 9.40
C LYS A 91 -8.96 -5.83 9.11
N PRO A 92 -9.43 -7.05 8.78
CA PRO A 92 -8.54 -8.18 8.54
C PRO A 92 -7.65 -8.00 7.30
N TYR A 93 -6.56 -8.76 7.29
CA TYR A 93 -5.70 -8.87 6.12
C TYR A 93 -6.31 -9.81 5.08
N ASP A 94 -6.23 -9.44 3.80
CA ASP A 94 -6.67 -10.30 2.70
C ASP A 94 -5.63 -11.39 2.41
N PHE A 95 -5.68 -12.48 3.19
CA PHE A 95 -4.86 -13.66 2.96
C PHE A 95 -5.17 -14.35 1.64
N GLY A 96 -6.44 -14.31 1.20
CA GLY A 96 -6.85 -14.85 -0.09
C GLY A 96 -6.03 -14.23 -1.20
N GLY A 97 -6.10 -12.91 -1.35
CA GLY A 97 -5.32 -12.25 -2.38
C GLY A 97 -3.80 -12.27 -2.15
N ALA A 98 -3.33 -12.35 -0.89
CA ALA A 98 -1.89 -12.40 -0.61
C ALA A 98 -1.24 -13.75 -0.94
N PHE A 99 -1.99 -14.86 -0.81
CA PHE A 99 -1.50 -16.23 -1.03
C PHE A 99 -1.99 -16.85 -2.33
N ALA A 100 -3.11 -16.40 -2.90
CA ALA A 100 -3.68 -16.95 -4.11
C ALA A 100 -3.24 -16.15 -5.35
N LEU A 101 -2.13 -16.64 -5.91
CA LEU A 101 -1.81 -16.66 -7.34
C LEU A 101 -3.05 -16.74 -8.26
N PRO A 102 -2.97 -16.28 -9.53
CA PRO A 102 -3.87 -15.40 -10.34
C PRO A 102 -5.38 -15.72 -10.45
N LEU A 103 -5.94 -16.48 -9.52
CA LEU A 103 -7.32 -16.98 -9.50
C LEU A 103 -8.22 -16.23 -8.52
N LEU A 104 -7.66 -15.42 -7.61
CA LEU A 104 -8.44 -14.54 -6.74
C LEU A 104 -8.27 -13.09 -7.19
N THR A 105 -9.40 -12.48 -7.55
CA THR A 105 -9.51 -11.12 -8.05
C THR A 105 -10.13 -10.22 -6.97
N SER A 106 -9.68 -8.98 -6.91
CA SER A 106 -10.29 -7.88 -6.14
C SER A 106 -11.13 -7.01 -7.08
N ASP A 107 -12.10 -7.62 -7.76
CA ASP A 107 -12.94 -6.94 -8.76
C ASP A 107 -13.93 -5.94 -8.14
N ASN A 108 -14.13 -6.02 -6.82
CA ASN A 108 -14.97 -5.09 -6.10
C ASN A 108 -14.12 -4.14 -5.25
N TRP A 109 -13.68 -3.04 -5.84
CA TRP A 109 -12.96 -1.96 -5.15
C TRP A 109 -13.77 -1.24 -4.07
N ASN A 110 -15.08 -1.50 -3.98
CA ASN A 110 -15.95 -1.02 -2.90
C ASN A 110 -16.07 -2.02 -1.74
N ASP A 111 -15.59 -3.26 -1.88
CA ASP A 111 -15.50 -4.19 -0.75
C ASP A 111 -14.31 -3.80 0.12
N ASP A 112 -14.60 -3.07 1.19
CA ASP A 112 -13.61 -2.62 2.13
C ASP A 112 -13.46 -3.56 3.33
N SER A 113 -14.00 -4.78 3.30
CA SER A 113 -14.02 -5.70 4.45
C SER A 113 -12.65 -6.26 4.85
N LYS A 114 -11.69 -6.25 3.92
CA LYS A 114 -10.32 -6.73 4.08
C LYS A 114 -9.42 -6.09 3.04
N TRP A 115 -8.12 -6.03 3.32
CA TRP A 115 -7.17 -5.43 2.37
C TRP A 115 -5.86 -6.19 2.25
N TRP A 116 -5.31 -6.19 1.04
CA TRP A 116 -3.89 -6.35 0.82
C TRP A 116 -3.15 -5.02 0.90
N CYS A 117 -1.86 -5.05 1.19
CA CYS A 117 -1.05 -3.85 1.42
C CYS A 117 -1.12 -2.82 0.29
N SER A 118 -0.92 -3.25 -0.96
CA SER A 118 -0.97 -2.37 -2.14
C SER A 118 -2.38 -1.95 -2.51
N GLU A 119 -3.39 -2.76 -2.23
CA GLU A 119 -4.79 -2.40 -2.48
C GLU A 119 -5.28 -1.35 -1.49
N LEU A 120 -4.95 -1.49 -0.21
CA LEU A 120 -5.23 -0.46 0.80
C LEU A 120 -4.63 0.89 0.37
N VAL A 121 -3.37 0.85 -0.08
CA VAL A 121 -2.66 2.04 -0.57
C VAL A 121 -3.36 2.62 -1.80
N PHE A 122 -3.69 1.80 -2.78
CA PHE A 122 -4.39 2.23 -3.99
C PHE A 122 -5.75 2.86 -3.68
N ALA A 123 -6.56 2.18 -2.87
CA ALA A 123 -7.87 2.67 -2.44
C ALA A 123 -7.77 3.97 -1.62
N THR A 124 -6.73 4.14 -0.80
CA THR A 124 -6.47 5.39 -0.09
C THR A 124 -6.21 6.56 -1.05
N VAL A 125 -5.44 6.33 -2.12
CA VAL A 125 -5.17 7.36 -3.14
C VAL A 125 -6.42 7.67 -3.96
N MET A 126 -7.22 6.64 -4.31
CA MET A 126 -8.51 6.81 -4.98
C MET A 126 -9.50 7.62 -4.15
N ALA A 127 -9.59 7.36 -2.83
CA ALA A 127 -10.39 8.15 -1.92
C ALA A 127 -9.94 9.62 -1.89
N GLY A 128 -8.64 9.87 -2.07
CA GLY A 128 -8.09 11.22 -2.25
C GLY A 128 -8.43 11.89 -3.60
N GLY A 129 -8.99 11.13 -4.56
CA GLY A 129 -9.42 11.61 -5.86
C GLY A 129 -8.43 11.37 -7.00
N VAL A 130 -7.45 10.48 -6.83
CA VAL A 130 -6.51 10.08 -7.89
C VAL A 130 -6.58 8.59 -8.14
N THR A 131 -6.70 8.22 -9.42
CA THR A 131 -6.74 6.83 -9.86
C THR A 131 -5.42 6.52 -10.57
N LEU A 132 -4.53 5.78 -9.91
CA LEU A 132 -3.19 5.44 -10.42
C LEU A 132 -3.21 4.39 -11.53
N LEU A 133 -4.14 3.43 -11.44
CA LEU A 133 -4.34 2.31 -12.36
C LEU A 133 -5.84 2.23 -12.66
N ASP A 134 -6.21 1.73 -13.83
CA ASP A 134 -7.62 1.63 -14.20
C ASP A 134 -8.34 0.54 -13.38
N PRO A 135 -9.29 0.88 -12.49
CA PRO A 135 -9.96 -0.11 -11.65
C PRO A 135 -10.83 -1.10 -12.45
N ASP A 136 -11.22 -0.76 -13.68
CA ASP A 136 -12.03 -1.65 -14.54
C ASP A 136 -11.16 -2.75 -15.20
N GLU A 137 -9.86 -2.49 -15.36
CA GLU A 137 -8.89 -3.44 -15.95
C GLU A 137 -8.06 -4.16 -14.87
N MET A 138 -7.86 -3.53 -13.72
CA MET A 138 -7.11 -4.14 -12.63
C MET A 138 -8.01 -5.08 -11.83
N HIS A 139 -7.77 -6.37 -11.98
CA HIS A 139 -8.33 -7.40 -11.10
C HIS A 139 -7.55 -7.58 -9.79
N ARG A 140 -6.40 -6.91 -9.66
CA ARG A 140 -5.49 -6.96 -8.50
C ARG A 140 -4.52 -5.81 -8.59
N VAL A 141 -4.08 -5.25 -7.46
CA VAL A 141 -2.98 -4.29 -7.45
C VAL A 141 -1.87 -4.80 -6.55
N THR A 142 -0.72 -5.11 -7.14
CA THR A 142 0.51 -5.53 -6.44
C THR A 142 1.38 -4.32 -6.06
N PRO A 143 2.34 -4.48 -5.12
CA PRO A 143 3.31 -3.43 -4.86
C PRO A 143 4.12 -3.04 -6.11
N ASN A 144 4.35 -3.96 -7.04
CA ASN A 144 5.08 -3.66 -8.28
C ASN A 144 4.25 -2.80 -9.24
N ASP A 145 2.94 -3.04 -9.35
CA ASP A 145 2.06 -2.24 -10.24
C ASP A 145 2.06 -0.78 -9.81
N LEU A 146 1.94 -0.53 -8.50
CA LEU A 146 2.09 0.81 -7.93
C LEU A 146 3.48 1.38 -8.15
N TYR A 147 4.53 0.56 -8.00
CA TYR A 147 5.90 1.02 -8.21
C TYR A 147 6.19 1.41 -9.67
N GLN A 148 5.52 0.78 -10.63
CA GLN A 148 5.68 1.07 -12.06
C GLN A 148 4.94 2.34 -12.50
N CYS A 149 3.99 2.84 -11.71
CA CYS A 149 3.31 4.11 -11.97
C CYS A 149 4.33 5.24 -12.14
N PHE A 150 4.19 6.06 -13.18
CA PHE A 150 5.16 7.09 -13.55
C PHE A 150 5.02 8.37 -12.71
N TYR A 151 5.32 8.24 -11.42
CA TYR A 151 5.35 9.33 -10.44
C TYR A 151 6.77 9.55 -9.89
N PRO A 152 7.07 10.75 -9.37
CA PRO A 152 8.34 11.05 -8.74
C PRO A 152 8.65 10.06 -7.61
N LYS A 153 9.87 9.50 -7.66
CA LYS A 153 10.39 8.58 -6.64
C LYS A 153 11.68 9.13 -6.08
N GLY A 154 11.78 9.16 -4.75
CA GLY A 154 12.99 9.58 -4.07
C GLY A 154 14.14 8.59 -4.22
N ASP A 155 15.23 8.85 -3.50
CA ASP A 155 16.35 7.93 -3.42
C ASP A 155 15.97 6.64 -2.67
N MET A 156 16.75 5.59 -2.92
CA MET A 156 16.63 4.35 -2.17
C MET A 156 17.36 4.48 -0.84
N ILE A 157 16.64 4.30 0.27
CA ILE A 157 17.18 4.43 1.62
C ILE A 157 17.45 3.04 2.21
N ARG A 158 18.60 2.88 2.86
CA ARG A 158 18.88 1.75 3.76
C ARG A 158 18.68 2.25 5.19
N ALA A 159 17.80 1.57 5.93
CA ALA A 159 17.42 1.92 7.29
C ALA A 159 18.16 1.06 8.30
#